data_AF-A0A7Y9G825-F1
#
_entry.id   AF-A0A7Y9G825-F1
#
_cell.length_a   1.000
_cell.length_b   1.000
_cell.length_c   1.000
_cell.angle_alpha   90.00
_cell.angle_beta   90.00
_cell.angle_gamma   90.00
#
_symmetry.space_group_name_H-M   'P 1'
#
loop_
_entity.id
_entity.type
_entity.pdbx_description
1 polymer ?
#
loop_
_entity_poly.entity_id
_entity_poly.type
_entity_poly.pdbx_seq_one_letter_code
_entity_poly.pdbx_strand_id
1 'polypeptide(L)'
;MGRWEPNARGRLEEAALALYGEHGYDRTTVAEIARRAGLTERTFFRHFADKREVLFGGSALLQDLLTSAVADAPATAVPLDATARALEAVGAVFEGRHAHARRRQAVIDANAELRERELIKLATLATTLAEALRRRGVPDPAAALSAEAGIAVFKVAFERWLRDGLQGLSHHIRESLDELKAVTAGR
;
A
#
# COMPACT_ATOMS: atom_id res chain seq x y z
N MET A 1 -19.00 12.88 -22.32
CA MET A 1 -18.59 12.94 -20.90
C MET A 1 -18.74 11.53 -20.34
N GLY A 2 -17.70 10.90 -19.77
CA GLY A 2 -17.90 9.62 -19.04
C GLY A 2 -16.88 8.48 -19.21
N ARG A 3 -15.58 8.71 -19.46
CA ARG A 3 -14.56 7.63 -19.35
C ARG A 3 -13.62 7.77 -18.14
N TRP A 4 -13.83 8.79 -17.33
CA TRP A 4 -12.95 9.18 -16.22
C TRP A 4 -13.70 9.64 -14.96
N GLU A 5 -14.99 9.32 -14.82
CA GLU A 5 -15.56 9.40 -13.46
C GLU A 5 -14.87 8.32 -12.62
N PRO A 6 -14.29 8.65 -11.45
CA PRO A 6 -13.81 7.64 -10.55
C PRO A 6 -14.97 6.66 -10.30
N ASN A 7 -14.68 5.35 -10.35
CA ASN A 7 -15.68 4.35 -9.96
C ASN A 7 -16.23 4.68 -8.56
N ALA A 8 -17.41 4.17 -8.20
CA ALA A 8 -18.07 4.54 -6.93
C ALA A 8 -17.11 4.46 -5.72
N ARG A 9 -16.20 3.49 -5.73
CA ARG A 9 -15.14 3.34 -4.73
C ARG A 9 -14.18 4.54 -4.69
N GLY A 10 -13.59 4.95 -5.82
CA GLY A 10 -12.68 6.10 -5.89
C GLY A 10 -13.35 7.43 -5.52
N ARG A 11 -14.65 7.61 -5.82
CA ARG A 11 -15.41 8.79 -5.37
C ARG A 11 -15.54 8.84 -3.84
N LEU A 12 -15.73 7.70 -3.20
CA LEU A 12 -15.79 7.61 -1.73
C LEU A 12 -14.41 7.86 -1.11
N GLU A 13 -13.33 7.34 -1.70
CA GLU A 13 -11.95 7.55 -1.24
C GLU A 13 -11.57 9.04 -1.27
N GLU A 14 -11.83 9.73 -2.40
CA GLU A 14 -11.53 11.16 -2.51
C GLU A 14 -12.41 12.01 -1.59
N ALA A 15 -13.71 11.69 -1.47
CA ALA A 15 -14.62 12.38 -0.56
C ALA A 15 -14.19 12.22 0.91
N ALA A 16 -13.76 11.02 1.31
CA ALA A 16 -13.27 10.76 2.65
C ALA A 16 -12.00 11.55 2.95
N LEU A 17 -11.00 11.51 2.07
CA LEU A 17 -9.76 12.26 2.26
C LEU A 17 -9.98 13.77 2.33
N ALA A 18 -10.87 14.31 1.48
CA ALA A 18 -11.24 15.72 1.53
C ALA A 18 -11.86 16.08 2.90
N LEU A 19 -12.86 15.32 3.35
CA LEU A 19 -13.53 15.57 4.63
C LEU A 19 -12.59 15.38 5.83
N TYR A 20 -11.69 14.39 5.81
CA TYR A 20 -10.70 14.23 6.85
C TYR A 20 -9.72 15.39 6.92
N GLY A 21 -9.35 15.99 5.79
CA GLY A 21 -8.55 17.21 5.75
C GLY A 21 -9.31 18.46 6.20
N GLU A 22 -10.59 18.59 5.84
CA GLU A 22 -11.44 19.74 6.17
C GLU A 22 -11.87 19.75 7.65
N HIS A 23 -12.33 18.61 8.14
CA HIS A 23 -13.01 18.50 9.44
C HIS A 23 -12.25 17.64 10.44
N GLY A 24 -11.20 16.93 10.04
CA GLY A 24 -10.56 15.92 10.85
C GLY A 24 -11.27 14.57 10.77
N TYR A 25 -10.48 13.51 10.96
CA TYR A 25 -10.92 12.13 10.84
C TYR A 25 -12.01 11.75 11.84
N ASP A 26 -11.88 12.14 13.11
CA ASP A 26 -12.83 11.77 14.17
C ASP A 26 -14.22 12.34 13.96
N ARG A 27 -14.30 13.59 13.52
CA ARG A 27 -15.57 14.32 13.30
C ARG A 27 -16.30 13.93 12.02
N THR A 28 -15.64 13.20 11.12
CA THR A 28 -16.23 12.80 9.83
C THR A 28 -16.98 11.48 9.95
N THR A 29 -18.20 11.44 9.41
CA THR A 29 -19.09 10.27 9.39
C THR A 29 -19.20 9.61 8.01
N VAL A 30 -19.61 8.34 7.97
CA VAL A 30 -19.88 7.61 6.71
C VAL A 30 -20.98 8.29 5.90
N ALA A 31 -22.02 8.81 6.55
CA ALA A 31 -23.12 9.53 5.92
C ALA A 31 -22.62 10.78 5.16
N GLU A 32 -21.71 11.55 5.78
CA GLU A 32 -21.13 12.74 5.14
C GLU A 32 -20.25 12.37 3.94
N ILE A 33 -19.45 11.31 4.06
CA ILE A 33 -18.61 10.80 2.98
C ILE A 33 -19.48 10.37 1.80
N ALA A 34 -20.51 9.55 2.04
CA ALA A 34 -21.41 9.08 1.01
C ALA A 34 -22.11 10.25 0.32
N ARG A 35 -22.66 11.20 1.10
CA ARG A 35 -23.31 12.41 0.58
C ARG A 35 -22.37 13.24 -0.27
N ARG A 36 -21.15 13.51 0.19
CA ARG A 36 -20.12 14.26 -0.55
C ARG A 36 -19.74 13.54 -1.85
N ALA A 37 -19.65 12.23 -1.81
CA ALA A 37 -19.39 11.40 -2.98
C ALA A 37 -20.60 11.29 -3.92
N GLY A 38 -21.77 11.84 -3.60
CA GLY A 38 -23.01 11.69 -4.38
C GLY A 38 -23.55 10.26 -4.41
N LEU A 39 -23.36 9.52 -3.31
CA LEU A 39 -23.71 8.11 -3.14
C LEU A 39 -24.48 7.90 -1.82
N THR A 40 -24.98 6.69 -1.61
CA THR A 40 -25.69 6.31 -0.37
C THR A 40 -24.78 5.60 0.61
N GLU A 41 -25.13 5.59 1.91
CA GLU A 41 -24.42 4.79 2.92
C GLU A 41 -24.43 3.30 2.58
N ARG A 42 -25.53 2.77 2.03
CA ARG A 42 -25.59 1.40 1.50
C ARG A 42 -24.51 1.15 0.44
N THR A 43 -24.24 2.14 -0.41
CA THR A 43 -23.17 2.05 -1.41
C THR A 43 -21.79 2.09 -0.74
N PHE A 44 -21.61 2.93 0.27
CA PHE A 44 -20.37 2.94 1.07
C PHE A 44 -20.09 1.56 1.68
N PHE A 45 -21.06 0.99 2.41
CA PHE A 45 -20.88 -0.28 3.11
C PHE A 45 -20.72 -1.50 2.18
N ARG A 46 -21.10 -1.38 0.90
CA ARG A 46 -20.78 -2.38 -0.13
C ARG A 46 -19.29 -2.41 -0.46
N HIS A 47 -18.58 -1.30 -0.29
CA HIS A 47 -17.17 -1.17 -0.65
C HIS A 47 -16.24 -1.20 0.58
N PHE A 48 -16.68 -0.68 1.72
CA PHE A 48 -15.86 -0.52 2.92
C PHE A 48 -16.64 -0.90 4.17
N ALA A 49 -16.02 -1.66 5.07
CA ALA A 49 -16.66 -2.07 6.31
C ALA A 49 -16.91 -0.89 7.27
N ASP A 50 -16.00 0.08 7.27
CA ASP A 50 -16.08 1.28 8.11
C ASP A 50 -15.31 2.46 7.47
N LYS A 51 -15.33 3.60 8.14
CA LYS A 51 -14.64 4.82 7.68
C LYS A 51 -13.11 4.69 7.66
N ARG A 52 -12.49 3.79 8.44
CA ARG A 52 -11.03 3.57 8.40
C ARG A 52 -10.64 2.88 7.11
N GLU A 53 -11.40 1.85 6.74
CA GLU A 53 -11.10 1.00 5.58
C GLU A 53 -11.10 1.78 4.25
N VAL A 54 -11.75 2.94 4.18
CA VAL A 54 -11.71 3.81 2.99
C VAL A 54 -10.27 4.25 2.65
N LEU A 55 -9.40 4.42 3.66
CA LEU A 55 -8.00 4.79 3.46
C LEU A 55 -7.11 3.62 3.04
N PHE A 56 -7.62 2.38 3.16
CA PHE A 56 -6.88 1.15 2.85
C PHE A 56 -7.51 0.40 1.67
N GLY A 57 -8.36 1.09 0.91
CA GLY A 57 -8.96 0.55 -0.29
C GLY A 57 -7.90 -0.03 -1.22
N GLY A 58 -8.16 -1.24 -1.74
CA GLY A 58 -7.29 -1.87 -2.73
C GLY A 58 -6.22 -2.77 -2.12
N SER A 59 -6.22 -2.93 -0.79
CA SER A 59 -5.37 -3.91 -0.10
C SER A 59 -5.46 -5.32 -0.72
N ALA A 60 -6.65 -5.77 -1.12
CA ALA A 60 -6.83 -7.06 -1.80
C ALA A 60 -6.11 -7.12 -3.16
N LEU A 61 -6.28 -6.07 -3.99
CA LEU A 61 -5.58 -5.95 -5.26
C LEU A 61 -4.06 -5.94 -5.07
N LEU A 62 -3.55 -5.29 -4.01
CA LEU A 62 -2.13 -5.30 -3.69
C LEU A 62 -1.65 -6.71 -3.32
N GLN A 63 -2.42 -7.47 -2.52
CA GLN A 63 -2.09 -8.86 -2.18
C GLN A 63 -2.05 -9.76 -3.42
N ASP A 64 -3.03 -9.61 -4.32
CA ASP A 64 -3.09 -10.35 -5.57
C ASP A 64 -1.88 -10.03 -6.46
N LEU A 65 -1.53 -8.74 -6.59
CA LEU A 65 -0.37 -8.28 -7.35
C LEU A 65 0.95 -8.82 -6.76
N LEU A 66 1.12 -8.75 -5.43
CA LEU A 66 2.31 -9.30 -4.77
C LEU A 66 2.41 -10.81 -5.00
N THR A 67 1.29 -11.53 -4.87
CA THR A 67 1.25 -12.98 -5.09
C THR A 67 1.61 -13.34 -6.53
N SER A 68 1.02 -12.66 -7.52
CA SER A 68 1.31 -12.87 -8.93
C SER A 68 2.77 -12.55 -9.24
N ALA A 69 3.26 -11.38 -8.83
CA ALA A 69 4.60 -10.94 -9.15
C ALA A 69 5.69 -11.83 -8.52
N VAL A 70 5.45 -12.37 -7.31
CA VAL A 70 6.33 -13.40 -6.74
C VAL A 70 6.28 -14.68 -7.57
N ALA A 71 5.09 -15.16 -7.93
CA ALA A 71 4.92 -16.37 -8.75
C ALA A 71 5.59 -16.27 -10.12
N ASP A 72 5.50 -15.11 -10.77
CA ASP A 72 6.05 -14.82 -12.10
C ASP A 72 7.57 -14.56 -12.10
N ALA A 73 8.19 -14.44 -10.91
CA ALA A 73 9.62 -14.23 -10.82
C ALA A 73 10.41 -15.47 -11.35
N PRO A 74 11.59 -15.27 -11.96
CA PRO A 74 12.42 -16.38 -12.43
C PRO A 74 12.70 -17.41 -11.33
N ALA A 75 12.66 -18.70 -11.65
CA ALA A 75 12.88 -19.78 -10.67
C ALA A 75 14.25 -19.68 -9.94
N THR A 76 15.23 -19.06 -10.59
CA THR A 76 16.58 -18.81 -10.05
C THR A 76 16.69 -17.51 -9.26
N ALA A 77 15.63 -16.71 -9.16
CA ALA A 77 15.66 -15.43 -8.45
C ALA A 77 15.86 -15.67 -6.95
N VAL A 78 16.81 -14.92 -6.37
CA VAL A 78 17.01 -14.87 -4.92
C VAL A 78 15.70 -14.41 -4.26
N PRO A 79 15.27 -15.02 -3.13
CA PRO A 79 13.98 -14.70 -2.52
C PRO A 79 13.75 -13.21 -2.25
N LEU A 80 14.76 -12.50 -1.75
CA LEU A 80 14.68 -11.06 -1.52
C LEU A 80 14.50 -10.25 -2.81
N ASP A 81 15.14 -10.65 -3.91
CA ASP A 81 14.98 -10.00 -5.21
C ASP A 81 13.58 -10.26 -5.80
N ALA A 82 13.03 -11.45 -5.59
CA ALA A 82 11.65 -11.76 -5.97
C ALA A 82 10.65 -10.89 -5.17
N THR A 83 10.87 -10.71 -3.86
CA THR A 83 10.07 -9.80 -3.03
C THR A 83 10.16 -8.36 -3.52
N ALA A 84 11.38 -7.87 -3.81
CA ALA A 84 11.57 -6.50 -4.28
C ALA A 84 10.86 -6.24 -5.60
N ARG A 85 10.96 -7.16 -6.57
CA ARG A 85 10.22 -7.06 -7.85
C ARG A 85 8.72 -7.00 -7.65
N ALA A 86 8.19 -7.78 -6.69
CA ALA A 86 6.78 -7.72 -6.35
C ALA A 86 6.37 -6.36 -5.77
N LEU A 87 7.20 -5.78 -4.90
CA LEU A 87 6.97 -4.45 -4.34
C LEU A 87 7.11 -3.34 -5.39
N GLU A 88 8.05 -3.46 -6.34
CA GLU A 88 8.18 -2.55 -7.47
C GLU A 88 6.93 -2.54 -8.36
N ALA A 89 6.32 -3.71 -8.59
CA ALA A 89 5.06 -3.82 -9.33
C ALA A 89 3.89 -3.12 -8.60
N VAL A 90 3.86 -3.20 -7.27
CA VAL A 90 2.95 -2.39 -6.44
C VAL A 90 3.26 -0.91 -6.58
N GLY A 91 4.54 -0.51 -6.61
CA GLY A 91 4.96 0.88 -6.80
C GLY A 91 4.38 1.53 -8.05
N ALA A 92 4.23 0.78 -9.15
CA ALA A 92 3.63 1.27 -10.39
C ALA A 92 2.15 1.67 -10.23
N VAL A 93 1.42 1.04 -9.29
CA VAL A 93 0.02 1.40 -8.99
C VAL A 93 -0.11 2.81 -8.39
N PHE A 94 0.98 3.32 -7.81
CA PHE A 94 1.04 4.65 -7.20
C PHE A 94 1.50 5.74 -8.18
N GLU A 95 1.79 5.42 -9.44
CA GLU A 95 2.16 6.41 -10.46
C GLU A 95 1.08 7.49 -10.62
N GLY A 96 1.52 8.75 -10.63
CA GLY A 96 0.62 9.91 -10.70
C GLY A 96 -0.24 10.14 -9.45
N ARG A 97 -0.09 9.34 -8.39
CA ARG A 97 -0.89 9.43 -7.15
C ARG A 97 -0.11 10.00 -5.95
N HIS A 98 1.06 10.60 -6.17
CA HIS A 98 1.91 11.14 -5.10
C HIS A 98 1.17 12.10 -4.16
N ALA A 99 0.50 13.12 -4.70
CA ALA A 99 -0.26 14.08 -3.90
C ALA A 99 -1.40 13.44 -3.10
N HIS A 100 -2.06 12.42 -3.67
CA HIS A 100 -3.10 11.67 -2.98
C HIS A 100 -2.51 10.81 -1.85
N ALA A 101 -1.41 10.08 -2.11
CA ALA A 101 -0.71 9.29 -1.10
C ALA A 101 -0.19 10.15 0.06
N ARG A 102 0.33 11.35 -0.23
CA ARG A 102 0.77 12.31 0.79
C ARG A 102 -0.38 12.80 1.67
N ARG A 103 -1.52 13.18 1.08
CA ARG A 103 -2.74 13.56 1.85
C ARG A 103 -3.21 12.39 2.72
N ARG A 104 -3.27 11.18 2.17
CA ARG A 104 -3.61 9.96 2.90
C ARG A 104 -2.68 9.74 4.08
N GLN A 105 -1.37 9.78 3.86
CA GLN A 105 -0.40 9.51 4.91
C GLN A 105 -0.47 10.56 6.04
N ALA A 106 -0.66 11.84 5.70
CA ALA A 106 -0.84 12.89 6.71
C ALA A 106 -2.03 12.64 7.63
N VAL A 107 -3.14 12.10 7.11
CA VAL A 107 -4.31 11.71 7.93
C VAL A 107 -3.95 10.52 8.83
N ILE A 108 -3.26 9.52 8.31
CA ILE A 108 -2.87 8.34 9.09
C ILE A 108 -1.89 8.73 10.21
N ASP A 109 -0.86 9.50 9.90
CA ASP A 109 0.17 9.92 10.85
C ASP A 109 -0.41 10.75 12.00
N ALA A 110 -1.51 11.47 11.77
CA ALA A 110 -2.19 12.26 12.79
C ALA A 110 -3.06 11.42 13.75
N ASN A 111 -3.37 10.15 13.45
CA ASN A 111 -4.36 9.35 14.19
C ASN A 111 -3.83 7.97 14.58
N ALA A 112 -3.74 7.70 15.89
CA ALA A 112 -3.16 6.46 16.41
C ALA A 112 -3.84 5.19 15.89
N GLU A 113 -5.17 5.15 15.88
CA GLU A 113 -5.92 3.97 15.40
C GLU A 113 -5.71 3.70 13.90
N LEU A 114 -5.44 4.72 13.10
CA LEU A 114 -5.13 4.57 11.68
C LEU A 114 -3.71 4.03 11.48
N ARG A 115 -2.74 4.47 12.31
CA ARG A 115 -1.39 3.91 12.31
C ARG A 115 -1.39 2.44 12.71
N GLU A 116 -2.14 2.07 13.76
CA GLU A 116 -2.33 0.67 14.17
C GLU A 116 -2.93 -0.16 13.03
N ARG A 117 -3.96 0.36 12.37
CA ARG A 117 -4.55 -0.29 11.21
C ARG A 117 -3.55 -0.46 10.07
N GLU A 118 -2.74 0.55 9.77
CA GLU A 118 -1.72 0.48 8.73
C GLU A 118 -0.66 -0.58 9.03
N LEU A 119 -0.21 -0.68 10.28
CA LEU A 119 0.72 -1.73 10.71
C LEU A 119 0.15 -3.13 10.49
N ILE A 120 -1.14 -3.34 10.81
CA ILE A 120 -1.82 -4.63 10.54
C ILE A 120 -1.85 -4.92 9.03
N LYS A 121 -2.13 -3.91 8.19
CA LYS A 121 -2.15 -4.08 6.73
C LYS A 121 -0.76 -4.45 6.20
N LEU A 122 0.30 -3.78 6.67
CA LEU A 122 1.68 -4.08 6.27
C LEU A 122 2.10 -5.50 6.70
N ALA A 123 1.76 -5.93 7.93
CA ALA A 123 2.00 -7.30 8.40
C ALA A 123 1.24 -8.35 7.57
N THR A 124 0.03 -8.01 7.12
CA THR A 124 -0.73 -8.88 6.20
C THR A 124 0.01 -9.05 4.87
N LEU A 125 0.56 -7.97 4.30
CA LEU A 125 1.36 -8.05 3.07
C LEU A 125 2.64 -8.88 3.26
N ALA A 126 3.32 -8.76 4.41
CA ALA A 126 4.47 -9.60 4.74
C ALA A 126 4.09 -11.10 4.73
N THR A 127 2.95 -11.43 5.36
CA THR A 127 2.44 -12.80 5.39
C THR A 127 2.13 -13.31 3.98
N THR A 128 1.44 -12.51 3.15
CA THR A 128 1.14 -12.84 1.75
C THR A 128 2.41 -13.11 0.94
N LEU A 129 3.44 -12.28 1.09
CA LEU A 129 4.73 -12.44 0.42
C LEU A 129 5.45 -13.72 0.88
N ALA A 130 5.51 -13.98 2.19
CA ALA A 130 6.13 -15.18 2.73
C ALA A 130 5.44 -16.45 2.22
N GLU A 131 4.11 -16.47 2.20
CA GLU A 131 3.35 -17.59 1.64
C GLU A 131 3.59 -17.78 0.14
N ALA A 132 3.65 -16.69 -0.63
CA ALA A 132 3.95 -16.76 -2.05
C ALA A 132 5.36 -17.32 -2.31
N LEU A 133 6.36 -16.93 -1.51
CA LEU A 133 7.72 -17.50 -1.57
C LEU A 133 7.75 -18.97 -1.18
N ARG A 134 7.02 -19.38 -0.13
CA ARG A 134 6.89 -20.80 0.26
C ARG A 134 6.27 -21.64 -0.85
N ARG A 135 5.24 -21.13 -1.53
CA ARG A 135 4.64 -21.82 -2.70
C ARG A 135 5.64 -22.01 -3.85
N ARG A 136 6.70 -21.20 -3.94
CA ARG A 136 7.81 -21.36 -4.88
C ARG A 136 8.92 -22.29 -4.38
N GLY A 137 8.75 -22.92 -3.23
CA GLY A 137 9.73 -23.84 -2.65
C GLY A 137 10.83 -23.14 -1.84
N VAL A 138 10.70 -21.85 -1.52
CA VAL A 138 11.64 -21.18 -0.60
C VAL A 138 11.35 -21.63 0.83
N PRO A 139 12.30 -22.29 1.52
CA PRO A 139 12.09 -22.73 2.90
C PRO A 139 12.22 -21.58 3.89
N ASP A 140 11.68 -21.77 5.09
CA ASP A 140 12.00 -20.90 6.23
C ASP A 140 13.42 -21.17 6.76
N PRO A 141 14.10 -20.15 7.32
CA PRO A 141 13.62 -18.79 7.59
C PRO A 141 13.71 -17.84 6.39
N ALA A 142 14.22 -18.27 5.24
CA ALA A 142 14.50 -17.40 4.10
C ALA A 142 13.24 -16.73 3.52
N ALA A 143 12.11 -17.45 3.46
CA ALA A 143 10.84 -16.89 3.01
C ALA A 143 10.34 -15.78 3.95
N ALA A 144 10.28 -16.05 5.25
CA ALA A 144 9.87 -15.07 6.26
C ALA A 144 10.80 -13.84 6.29
N LEU A 145 12.12 -14.04 6.36
CA LEU A 145 13.10 -12.94 6.40
C LEU A 145 13.03 -12.07 5.14
N SER A 146 12.88 -12.67 3.96
CA SER A 146 12.80 -11.92 2.70
C SER A 146 11.51 -11.09 2.62
N ALA A 147 10.40 -11.60 3.13
CA ALA A 147 9.13 -10.88 3.16
C ALA A 147 9.17 -9.69 4.13
N GLU A 148 9.64 -9.92 5.37
CA GLU A 148 9.77 -8.86 6.38
C GLU A 148 10.78 -7.78 5.95
N ALA A 149 11.93 -8.19 5.43
CA ALA A 149 12.92 -7.27 4.86
C ALA A 149 12.34 -6.46 3.69
N GLY A 150 11.55 -7.10 2.83
CA GLY A 150 10.84 -6.41 1.75
C GLY A 150 9.87 -5.34 2.25
N ILE A 151 9.07 -5.65 3.28
CA ILE A 151 8.16 -4.67 3.87
C ILE A 151 8.94 -3.52 4.55
N ALA A 152 10.08 -3.80 5.18
CA ALA A 152 10.95 -2.75 5.70
C ALA A 152 11.48 -1.83 4.59
N VAL A 153 11.96 -2.40 3.47
CA VAL A 153 12.37 -1.64 2.28
C VAL A 153 11.23 -0.79 1.74
N PHE A 154 10.03 -1.36 1.63
CA PHE A 154 8.85 -0.63 1.16
C PHE A 154 8.52 0.58 2.03
N LYS A 155 8.54 0.43 3.37
CA LYS A 155 8.27 1.53 4.30
C LYS A 155 9.27 2.68 4.11
N VAL A 156 10.57 2.36 4.09
CA VAL A 156 11.65 3.36 3.91
C VAL A 156 11.52 4.05 2.55
N ALA A 157 11.29 3.27 1.49
CA ALA A 157 11.09 3.80 0.14
C ALA A 157 9.85 4.69 0.02
N PHE A 158 8.75 4.30 0.65
CA PHE A 158 7.49 5.05 0.65
C PHE A 158 7.66 6.41 1.36
N GLU A 159 8.31 6.42 2.53
CA GLU A 159 8.62 7.67 3.26
C GLU A 159 9.55 8.61 2.48
N ARG A 160 10.53 8.08 1.74
CA ARG A 160 11.37 8.88 0.84
C ARG A 160 10.56 9.46 -0.30
N TRP A 161 9.81 8.61 -0.98
CA TRP A 161 8.94 9.00 -2.09
C TRP A 161 7.94 10.09 -1.68
N LEU A 162 7.31 9.99 -0.50
CA LEU A 162 6.38 11.01 0.00
C LEU A 162 7.04 12.39 0.23
N ARG A 163 8.36 12.43 0.47
CA ARG A 163 9.12 13.67 0.71
C ARG A 163 9.51 14.37 -0.58
N ASP A 164 10.12 13.67 -1.54
CA ASP A 164 10.64 14.29 -2.77
C ASP A 164 9.64 14.25 -3.95
N GLY A 165 8.92 13.15 -4.15
CA GLY A 165 8.00 12.92 -5.26
C GLY A 165 8.61 13.07 -6.66
N LEU A 166 9.94 13.18 -6.78
CA LEU A 166 10.61 13.48 -8.04
C LEU A 166 10.73 12.24 -8.93
N GLN A 167 10.88 11.08 -8.31
CA GLN A 167 10.94 9.78 -8.95
C GLN A 167 9.73 8.92 -8.54
N GLY A 168 9.48 7.85 -9.31
CA GLY A 168 8.42 6.90 -8.97
C GLY A 168 8.76 6.07 -7.73
N LEU A 169 7.75 5.58 -7.01
CA LEU A 169 7.94 4.73 -5.83
C LEU A 169 8.81 3.50 -6.12
N SER A 170 8.67 2.89 -7.30
CA SER A 170 9.48 1.74 -7.71
C SER A 170 10.98 2.06 -7.79
N HIS A 171 11.35 3.31 -8.11
CA HIS A 171 12.75 3.74 -8.07
C HIS A 171 13.28 3.78 -6.63
N HIS A 172 12.52 4.38 -5.69
CA HIS A 172 12.91 4.41 -4.28
C HIS A 172 12.96 3.02 -3.65
N ILE A 173 12.12 2.07 -4.09
CA ILE A 173 12.18 0.68 -3.65
C ILE A 173 13.49 0.03 -4.07
N ARG A 174 13.93 0.22 -5.31
CA ARG A 174 15.23 -0.30 -5.79
C ARG A 174 16.40 0.30 -5.01
N GLU A 175 16.44 1.62 -4.86
CA GLU A 175 17.51 2.28 -4.09
C GLU A 175 17.56 1.78 -2.63
N SER A 176 16.39 1.69 -1.98
CA SER A 176 16.32 1.24 -0.58
C SER A 176 16.71 -0.24 -0.42
N LEU A 177 16.45 -1.07 -1.43
CA LEU A 177 16.93 -2.45 -1.47
C LEU A 177 18.44 -2.53 -1.62
N ASP A 178 19.01 -1.75 -2.53
CA ASP A 178 20.46 -1.73 -2.76
C ASP A 178 21.21 -1.26 -1.50
N GLU A 179 20.67 -0.26 -0.79
CA GLU A 179 21.18 0.16 0.51
C GLU A 179 21.08 -0.93 1.58
N LEU A 180 19.94 -1.65 1.67
CA LEU A 180 19.79 -2.78 2.59
C LEU A 180 20.85 -3.86 2.32
N LYS A 181 21.12 -4.16 1.05
CA LYS A 181 22.15 -5.13 0.65
C LYS A 181 23.56 -4.64 1.01
N ALA A 182 23.85 -3.35 0.85
CA ALA A 182 25.13 -2.77 1.24
C ALA A 182 25.35 -2.88 2.76
N VAL A 183 24.38 -2.44 3.56
CA VAL A 183 24.44 -2.46 5.03
C VAL A 183 24.61 -3.88 5.57
N THR A 184 23.87 -4.85 5.03
CA THR A 184 23.97 -6.26 5.46
C THR A 184 25.26 -6.94 5.00
N ALA A 185 25.89 -6.47 3.92
CA ALA A 185 27.21 -6.90 3.48
C ALA A 185 28.37 -6.23 4.22
N GLY A 186 28.10 -5.30 5.16
CA GLY A 186 29.10 -4.54 5.88
C GLY A 186 29.85 -3.52 5.01
N ARG A 187 29.20 -3.03 3.94
CA ARG A 187 29.74 -2.02 3.02
C ARG A 187 29.02 -0.68 3.17
#